data_AF-A5Z500-F1
#
_entry.id   AF-A5Z500-F1
#
_cell.length_a   1.000
_cell.length_b   1.000
_cell.length_c   1.000
_cell.angle_alpha   90.00
_cell.angle_beta   90.00
_cell.angle_gamma   90.00
#
_symmetry.space_group_name_H-M   'P 1'
#
loop_
_entity.id
_entity.type
_entity.pdbx_description
1 polymer ?
#
loop_
_entity_poly.entity_id
_entity_poly.type
_entity_poly.pdbx_seq_one_letter_code
_entity_poly.pdbx_strand_id
1 'polypeptide(L)'
;MKKAETQEQEFLEVCSSYDHDLLTGKKEMTLKDYERITYLVSSLGYSQYLQFLIGKYMDLAQADEEREEREHEIYLEYPEYYEDEGILEEEEKWLEEFLNQLPEKKREYFEKLIKES
;
A
#
# COMPACT_ATOMS: atom_id res chain seq x y z
N MET A 1 -17.49 6.64 7.64
CA MET A 1 -16.73 6.71 8.90
C MET A 1 -16.56 5.33 9.51
N LYS A 2 -17.60 4.67 10.06
CA LYS A 2 -17.46 3.34 10.69
C LYS A 2 -16.68 2.26 9.90
N LYS A 3 -16.87 2.15 8.58
CA LYS A 3 -16.15 1.15 7.76
C LYS A 3 -14.65 1.46 7.60
N ALA A 4 -14.29 2.74 7.47
CA ALA A 4 -12.89 3.15 7.38
C ALA A 4 -12.17 2.90 8.71
N GLU A 5 -12.83 3.20 9.83
CA GLU A 5 -12.31 2.92 11.18
C GLU A 5 -12.10 1.41 11.41
N THR A 6 -13.01 0.56 10.92
CA THR A 6 -12.83 -0.90 11.00
C THR A 6 -11.64 -1.38 10.17
N GLN A 7 -11.53 -0.95 8.91
CA GLN A 7 -10.41 -1.32 8.03
C GLN A 7 -9.06 -0.79 8.55
N GLU A 8 -9.05 0.43 9.09
CA GLU A 8 -7.88 1.01 9.76
C GLU A 8 -7.43 0.14 10.93
N GLN A 9 -8.35 -0.26 11.82
CA GLN A 9 -8.03 -1.11 12.96
C GLN A 9 -7.52 -2.48 12.53
N GLU A 10 -8.18 -3.13 11.57
CA GLU A 10 -7.74 -4.41 11.02
C GLU A 10 -6.32 -4.31 10.43
N PHE A 11 -6.03 -3.25 9.68
CA PHE A 11 -4.69 -3.02 9.12
C PHE A 11 -3.64 -2.75 10.21
N LEU A 12 -3.95 -1.89 11.19
CA LEU A 12 -3.03 -1.57 12.29
C LEU A 12 -2.68 -2.79 13.15
N GLU A 13 -3.58 -3.78 13.26
CA GLU A 13 -3.33 -5.04 13.97
C GLU A 13 -2.36 -6.00 13.26
N VAL A 14 -2.07 -5.77 11.97
CA VAL A 14 -1.32 -6.72 11.12
C VAL A 14 -0.14 -6.07 10.41
N CYS A 15 -0.11 -4.74 10.30
CA CYS A 15 1.02 -4.01 9.74
C CYS A 15 2.26 -4.12 10.64
N SER A 16 3.42 -3.78 10.08
CA SER A 16 4.67 -3.79 10.85
C SER A 16 4.65 -2.71 11.95
N SER A 17 5.49 -2.85 12.98
CA SER A 17 5.64 -1.80 13.99
C SER A 17 6.06 -0.45 13.39
N TYR A 18 6.82 -0.48 12.29
CA TYR A 18 7.24 0.71 11.55
C TYR A 18 6.03 1.41 10.92
N ASP A 19 5.19 0.66 10.20
CA ASP A 19 3.99 1.21 9.54
C ASP A 19 2.97 1.71 10.56
N HIS A 20 2.83 1.00 11.68
CA HIS A 20 2.01 1.43 12.79
C HIS A 20 2.46 2.81 13.32
N ASP A 21 3.76 3.00 13.54
CA ASP A 21 4.30 4.27 14.05
C ASP A 21 4.15 5.41 13.03
N LEU A 22 4.24 5.13 11.73
CA LEU A 22 3.89 6.10 10.68
C LEU A 22 2.41 6.48 10.71
N LEU A 23 1.52 5.49 10.71
CA LEU A 23 0.07 5.69 10.63
C LEU A 23 -0.51 6.38 11.87
N THR A 24 0.11 6.16 13.03
CA THR A 24 -0.23 6.83 14.29
C THR A 24 0.46 8.17 14.50
N GLY A 25 1.30 8.61 13.54
CA GLY A 25 1.98 9.91 13.57
C GLY A 25 3.13 10.02 14.57
N LYS A 26 3.64 8.89 15.06
CA LYS A 26 4.87 8.86 15.88
C LYS A 26 6.13 9.05 15.03
N LYS A 27 6.03 8.76 13.74
CA LYS A 27 7.08 8.98 12.75
C LYS A 27 6.48 9.66 11.52
N GLU A 28 7.27 10.51 10.88
CA GLU A 28 6.89 11.19 9.63
C GLU A 28 6.90 10.21 8.45
N MET A 29 5.85 10.28 7.64
CA MET A 29 5.66 9.45 6.46
C MET A 29 6.37 10.05 5.25
N THR A 30 7.21 9.25 4.60
CA THR A 30 7.83 9.64 3.32
C THR A 30 6.95 9.23 2.15
N LEU A 31 7.24 9.75 0.94
CA LEU A 31 6.53 9.33 -0.28
C LEU A 31 6.61 7.80 -0.50
N LYS A 32 7.81 7.22 -0.43
CA LYS A 32 7.99 5.76 -0.54
C LYS A 32 7.26 4.94 0.54
N ASP A 33 7.07 5.51 1.73
CA ASP A 33 6.29 4.86 2.79
C ASP A 33 4.80 4.91 2.47
N TYR A 34 4.32 6.05 1.95
CA TYR A 34 2.96 6.24 1.51
C TYR A 34 2.61 5.27 0.37
N GLU A 35 3.40 5.26 -0.72
CA GLU A 35 3.27 4.36 -1.87
C GLU A 35 3.12 2.89 -1.43
N ARG A 36 4.07 2.41 -0.61
CA ARG A 36 4.03 1.04 -0.11
C ARG A 36 2.79 0.76 0.72
N ILE A 37 2.41 1.66 1.64
CA ILE A 37 1.25 1.45 2.52
C ILE A 37 -0.06 1.50 1.72
N THR A 38 -0.22 2.45 0.80
CA THR A 38 -1.44 2.55 -0.03
C THR A 38 -1.56 1.38 -0.97
N TYR A 39 -0.45 0.89 -1.53
CA TYR A 39 -0.41 -0.36 -2.28
C TYR A 39 -0.94 -1.53 -1.44
N LEU A 40 -0.37 -1.77 -0.25
CA LEU A 40 -0.81 -2.85 0.64
C LEU A 40 -2.30 -2.72 1.01
N VAL A 41 -2.76 -1.53 1.40
CA VAL A 41 -4.16 -1.27 1.75
C VAL A 41 -5.08 -1.51 0.54
N SER A 42 -4.65 -1.14 -0.66
CA SER A 42 -5.38 -1.39 -1.90
C SER A 42 -5.48 -2.89 -2.21
N SER A 43 -4.37 -3.62 -2.12
CA SER A 43 -4.34 -5.09 -2.34
C SER A 43 -5.21 -5.86 -1.34
N LEU A 44 -5.46 -5.30 -0.16
CA LEU A 44 -6.39 -5.85 0.83
C LEU A 44 -7.85 -5.46 0.61
N GLY A 45 -8.19 -4.76 -0.49
CA GLY A 45 -9.54 -4.29 -0.76
C GLY A 45 -10.07 -3.28 0.27
N TYR A 46 -9.18 -2.64 1.03
CA TYR A 46 -9.54 -1.70 2.10
C TYR A 46 -9.83 -0.30 1.56
N SER A 47 -10.73 -0.21 0.58
CA SER A 47 -10.96 1.04 -0.18
C SER A 47 -11.44 2.21 0.67
N GLN A 48 -12.18 1.98 1.76
CA GLN A 48 -12.61 3.09 2.63
C GLN A 48 -11.45 3.62 3.48
N TYR A 49 -10.53 2.76 3.89
CA TYR A 49 -9.31 3.20 4.56
C TYR A 49 -8.34 3.88 3.59
N LEU A 50 -8.20 3.37 2.36
CA LEU A 50 -7.41 4.03 1.32
C LEU A 50 -7.87 5.47 1.07
N GLN A 51 -9.18 5.70 0.91
CA GLN A 51 -9.74 7.05 0.76
C GLN A 51 -9.47 7.96 1.96
N PHE A 52 -9.44 7.39 3.16
CA PHE A 52 -9.03 8.14 4.35
C PHE A 52 -7.54 8.52 4.31
N LEU A 53 -6.66 7.60 3.89
CA LEU A 53 -5.22 7.87 3.76
C LEU A 53 -4.92 8.94 2.71
N ILE A 54 -5.60 8.92 1.56
CA ILE A 54 -5.52 9.97 0.53
C ILE A 54 -5.87 11.34 1.13
N GLY A 55 -6.98 11.43 1.86
CA GLY A 55 -7.38 12.69 2.50
C GLY A 55 -6.45 13.16 3.62
N LYS A 56 -5.84 12.22 4.37
CA LYS A 56 -4.94 12.52 5.49
C LYS A 56 -3.55 12.96 5.01
N TYR A 57 -3.04 12.36 3.95
CA TYR A 57 -1.71 12.62 3.39
C TYR A 57 -1.80 13.25 2.00
N MET A 58 -2.63 14.29 1.86
CA MET A 58 -2.95 14.91 0.57
C MET A 58 -1.72 15.34 -0.24
N ASP A 59 -0.70 15.92 0.41
CA ASP A 59 0.53 16.34 -0.26
C ASP A 59 1.32 15.14 -0.83
N LEU A 60 1.33 14.00 -0.12
CA LEU A 60 1.98 12.77 -0.59
C LEU A 60 1.16 12.11 -1.69
N ALA A 61 -0.17 12.08 -1.55
CA ALA A 61 -1.09 11.55 -2.56
C ALA A 61 -0.95 12.29 -3.89
N GLN A 62 -0.84 13.62 -3.85
CA GLN A 62 -0.61 14.41 -5.06
C GLN A 62 0.77 14.12 -5.67
N ALA A 63 1.81 14.02 -4.85
CA ALA A 63 3.17 13.71 -5.34
C ALA A 63 3.26 12.31 -5.98
N ASP A 64 2.50 11.36 -5.44
CA ASP A 64 2.35 10.00 -5.95
C ASP A 64 1.62 10.00 -7.30
N GLU A 65 0.46 10.66 -7.40
CA GLU A 65 -0.30 10.82 -8.66
C GLU A 65 0.55 11.48 -9.76
N GLU A 66 1.26 12.57 -9.44
CA GLU A 66 2.17 13.23 -10.39
C GLU A 66 3.34 12.33 -10.84
N ARG A 67 3.76 11.36 -10.00
CA ARG A 67 4.77 10.37 -10.35
C ARG A 67 4.17 9.31 -11.26
N GLU A 68 3.02 8.73 -10.91
CA GLU A 68 2.31 7.74 -11.72
C GLU A 68 1.97 8.27 -13.11
N GLU A 69 1.53 9.53 -13.24
CA GLU A 69 1.28 10.15 -14.55
C GLU A 69 2.53 10.17 -15.43
N ARG A 70 3.68 10.55 -14.87
CA ARG A 70 4.97 10.54 -15.59
C ARG A 70 5.41 9.12 -15.97
N GLU A 71 5.24 8.17 -15.06
CA GLU A 71 5.57 6.77 -15.33
C GLU A 71 4.66 6.16 -16.40
N HIS A 72 3.39 6.56 -16.42
CA HIS A 72 2.45 6.17 -17.47
C HIS A 72 2.84 6.75 -18.84
N GLU A 73 3.26 8.01 -18.90
CA GLU A 73 3.80 8.61 -20.14
C GLU A 73 5.03 7.84 -20.65
N ILE A 74 5.94 7.46 -19.76
CA ILE A 74 7.12 6.65 -20.11
C ILE A 74 6.69 5.27 -20.61
N TYR A 75 5.76 4.60 -19.91
CA TYR A 75 5.26 3.29 -20.30
C TYR A 75 4.61 3.28 -21.70
N LEU A 76 3.93 4.36 -22.09
CA LEU A 76 3.36 4.50 -23.43
C LEU A 76 4.43 4.54 -24.54
N GLU A 77 5.62 5.07 -24.23
CA GLU A 77 6.77 5.09 -25.15
C GLU A 77 7.66 3.85 -25.04
N TYR A 78 7.69 3.23 -23.85
CA TYR A 78 8.53 2.10 -23.50
C TYR A 78 7.73 1.06 -22.69
N PRO A 79 7.01 0.14 -23.36
CA PRO A 79 6.14 -0.83 -22.69
C PRO A 79 6.85 -1.76 -21.69
N GLU A 80 8.15 -1.99 -21.85
CA GLU A 80 8.95 -2.83 -20.95
C GLU A 80 9.43 -2.08 -19.69
N TYR A 81 9.15 -0.77 -19.55
CA TYR A 81 9.60 0.08 -18.44
C TYR A 81 9.38 -0.54 -17.05
N TYR A 82 8.16 -1.01 -16.76
CA TYR A 82 7.84 -1.57 -15.44
C TYR A 82 8.59 -2.88 -15.13
N GLU A 83 8.89 -3.68 -16.16
CA GLU A 83 9.67 -4.91 -16.00
C GLU A 83 11.15 -4.58 -15.82
N ASP A 84 11.71 -3.72 -16.67
CA ASP A 84 13.13 -3.37 -16.65
C ASP A 84 13.54 -2.55 -15.41
N GLU A 85 12.66 -1.67 -14.90
CA GLU A 85 12.89 -0.95 -13.64
C GLU A 85 12.56 -1.81 -12.40
N GLY A 86 12.04 -3.02 -12.58
CA GLY A 86 11.71 -3.94 -11.48
C GLY A 86 10.60 -3.43 -10.57
N ILE A 87 9.70 -2.58 -11.08
CA ILE A 87 8.61 -1.98 -10.30
C ILE A 87 7.64 -3.07 -9.83
N LEU A 88 7.27 -3.98 -10.73
CA LEU A 88 6.40 -5.12 -10.38
C LEU A 88 7.05 -6.03 -9.34
N GLU A 89 8.36 -6.27 -9.44
CA GLU A 89 9.09 -7.08 -8.46
C GLU A 89 9.18 -6.40 -7.09
N GLU A 90 9.29 -5.07 -7.04
CA GLU A 90 9.31 -4.32 -5.79
C GLU A 90 7.94 -4.38 -5.10
N GLU A 91 6.85 -4.20 -5.84
CA GLU A 91 5.49 -4.33 -5.35
C GLU A 91 5.18 -5.74 -4.81
N GLU A 92 5.57 -6.78 -5.56
CA GLU A 92 5.45 -8.17 -5.10
C GLU A 92 6.23 -8.41 -3.81
N LYS A 93 7.46 -7.88 -3.70
CA LYS A 93 8.26 -7.97 -2.47
C LYS A 93 7.58 -7.32 -1.28
N TRP A 94 6.92 -6.17 -1.46
CA TRP A 94 6.18 -5.53 -0.35
C TRP A 94 5.07 -6.42 0.18
N LEU A 95 4.30 -7.07 -0.71
CA LEU A 95 3.26 -8.02 -0.32
C LEU A 95 3.83 -9.26 0.34
N GLU A 96 4.90 -9.84 -0.21
CA GLU A 96 5.57 -11.00 0.37
C GLU A 96 6.08 -10.71 1.77
N GLU A 97 6.77 -9.58 1.97
CA GLU A 97 7.28 -9.15 3.28
C GLU A 97 6.14 -8.94 4.28
N PHE A 98 5.06 -8.26 3.84
CA PHE A 98 3.86 -8.07 4.64
C PHE A 98 3.21 -9.39 5.06
N LEU A 99 3.07 -10.36 4.15
CA LEU A 99 2.48 -11.66 4.46
C LEU A 99 3.40 -12.52 5.34
N ASN A 100 4.71 -12.46 5.10
CA ASN A 100 5.70 -13.27 5.81
C ASN A 100 5.86 -12.91 7.29
N GLN A 101 5.56 -11.67 7.68
CA GLN A 101 5.52 -11.28 9.09
C GLN A 101 4.26 -11.78 9.84
N LEU A 102 3.21 -12.19 9.13
CA LEU A 102 1.95 -12.59 9.76
C LEU A 102 2.00 -14.03 10.30
N PRO A 103 1.31 -14.30 11.42
CA PRO A 103 1.03 -15.67 11.85
C PRO A 103 0.27 -16.45 10.77
N GLU A 104 0.54 -17.76 10.65
CA GLU A 104 0.02 -18.66 9.62
C GLU A 104 -1.48 -18.46 9.32
N LYS A 105 -2.34 -18.48 10.35
CA LYS A 105 -3.80 -18.30 10.18
C LYS A 105 -4.19 -16.93 9.59
N LYS A 106 -3.48 -15.86 9.98
CA LYS A 106 -3.74 -14.51 9.43
C LYS A 106 -3.22 -14.43 8.01
N ARG A 107 -2.04 -15.00 7.75
CA ARG A 107 -1.43 -15.07 6.41
C ARG A 107 -2.36 -15.76 5.41
N GLU A 108 -2.86 -16.95 5.73
CA GLU A 108 -3.81 -17.69 4.88
C GLU A 108 -5.07 -16.88 4.57
N TYR A 109 -5.58 -16.14 5.56
CA TYR A 109 -6.74 -15.26 5.39
C TYR A 109 -6.45 -14.14 4.38
N PHE A 110 -5.33 -13.42 4.55
CA PHE A 110 -4.99 -12.30 3.65
C PHE A 110 -4.55 -12.76 2.27
N GLU A 111 -3.83 -13.88 2.14
CA GLU A 111 -3.52 -14.48 0.84
C GLU A 111 -4.78 -14.82 0.05
N LYS A 112 -5.79 -15.36 0.73
CA LYS A 112 -7.09 -15.63 0.10
C LYS A 112 -7.78 -14.34 -0.32
N LEU A 113 -7.76 -13.33 0.55
CA LEU A 113 -8.38 -12.04 0.30
C LEU A 113 -7.76 -11.35 -0.93
N ILE A 114 -6.43 -11.32 -1.03
CA ILE A 114 -5.68 -10.75 -2.16
C ILE A 114 -6.01 -11.50 -3.46
N LYS A 115 -6.11 -12.83 -3.44
CA LYS A 115 -6.45 -13.63 -4.63
C LYS A 115 -7.90 -13.44 -5.11
N GLU A 116 -8.79 -12.99 -4.24
CA GLU A 116 -10.21 -12.74 -4.52
C GLU A 116 -10.50 -11.27 -4.87
N SER A 117 -9.48 -10.40 -4.76
CA SER A 117 -9.53 -8.96 -5.08
C SER A 117 -9.41 -8.72 -6.58
#